data_AF-B8PTA0-F1
#
_entry.id   AF-B8PTA0-F1
#
_cell.length_a   1.000
_cell.length_b   1.000
_cell.length_c   1.000
_cell.angle_alpha   90.00
_cell.angle_beta   90.00
_cell.angle_gamma   90.00
#
_symmetry.space_group_name_H-M   'P 1'
#
loop_
_entity.id
_entity.type
_entity.pdbx_description
1 polymer ?
#
loop_
_entity_poly.entity_id
_entity_poly.type
_entity_poly.pdbx_seq_one_letter_code
_entity_poly.pdbx_strand_id
1 'polypeptide(L)'
;MSSQERTWKTIESGPHTYEEALHPVVRKNYGKWKYHEIPKPGVLKHVAESGDTIWTVRAGTPRQDTIDKVRLLCDVADKYSDGFLRFTVRNNVEFLTPNGENVEPMIAELESLGFPVGGTGMCVSAVSHTQGWLHCDIPATDASGVVKSMMDTVYNEFKDMQMPNKVRLSTSCCSINCGGQADIAVVVKHTRPPRINHEHLVKTCELPKAVARCPVAAIRPTVVDGKKSLMVDEAKCIC
;
A
#
# COMPACT_ATOMS: atom_id res chain seq x y z
N MET A 1 43.18 1.66 -5.62
CA MET A 1 42.29 1.28 -6.74
C MET A 1 41.91 2.57 -7.44
N SER A 2 42.40 2.79 -8.66
CA SER A 2 42.06 4.00 -9.43
C SER A 2 40.55 4.04 -9.63
N SER A 3 39.92 5.14 -9.26
CA SER A 3 38.50 5.36 -9.53
C SER A 3 38.30 5.27 -11.04
N GLN A 4 37.58 4.24 -11.52
CA GLN A 4 37.16 4.18 -12.91
C GLN A 4 36.41 5.47 -13.25
N GLU A 5 36.84 6.14 -14.33
CA GLU A 5 36.22 7.36 -14.83
C GLU A 5 34.78 7.04 -15.23
N ARG A 6 33.80 7.68 -14.56
CA ARG A 6 32.39 7.45 -14.86
C ARG A 6 32.06 8.04 -16.24
N THR A 7 31.62 7.21 -17.17
CA THR A 7 31.23 7.62 -18.54
C THR A 7 29.78 8.10 -18.64
N TRP A 8 29.04 8.15 -17.53
CA TRP A 8 27.65 8.60 -17.48
C TRP A 8 27.45 9.66 -16.38
N LYS A 9 26.49 10.56 -16.63
CA LYS A 9 26.08 11.61 -15.69
C LYS A 9 24.71 11.27 -15.11
N THR A 10 24.59 11.30 -13.79
CA THR A 10 23.29 11.20 -13.11
C THR A 10 22.43 12.42 -13.44
N ILE A 11 21.17 12.20 -13.80
CA ILE A 11 20.19 13.27 -14.03
C ILE A 11 19.16 13.21 -12.90
N GLU A 12 19.05 14.30 -12.14
CA GLU A 12 18.07 14.47 -11.06
C GLU A 12 16.71 14.90 -11.66
N SER A 13 16.02 13.99 -12.35
CA SER A 13 14.78 14.31 -13.08
C SER A 13 13.49 14.17 -12.28
N GLY A 14 13.51 13.53 -11.10
CA GLY A 14 12.30 13.22 -10.35
C GLY A 14 11.36 12.25 -11.10
N PRO A 15 10.07 12.17 -10.72
CA PRO A 15 9.09 11.33 -11.40
C PRO A 15 8.71 11.92 -12.76
N HIS A 16 8.23 11.06 -13.67
CA HIS A 16 7.59 11.52 -14.91
C HIS A 16 6.39 12.41 -14.63
N THR A 17 6.15 13.39 -15.51
CA THR A 17 4.97 14.25 -15.44
C THR A 17 3.70 13.41 -15.63
N TYR A 18 2.81 13.44 -14.64
CA TYR A 18 1.60 12.60 -14.65
C TYR A 18 0.66 12.90 -15.82
N GLU A 19 0.72 14.11 -16.40
CA GLU A 19 -0.15 14.53 -17.49
C GLU A 19 -0.09 13.58 -18.67
N GLU A 20 1.11 13.08 -19.01
CA GLU A 20 1.35 12.12 -20.09
C GLU A 20 0.67 10.77 -19.84
N ALA A 21 0.55 10.37 -18.58
CA ALA A 21 -0.10 9.13 -18.14
C ALA A 21 -1.63 9.26 -17.99
N LEU A 22 -2.21 10.44 -18.22
CA LEU A 22 -3.67 10.61 -18.21
C LEU A 22 -4.28 10.15 -19.54
N HIS A 23 -5.34 9.34 -19.43
CA HIS A 23 -6.20 9.02 -20.57
C HIS A 23 -6.67 10.32 -21.28
N PRO A 24 -6.71 10.39 -22.64
CA PRO A 24 -7.00 11.63 -23.36
C PRO A 24 -8.29 12.34 -22.93
N VAL A 25 -9.37 11.59 -22.67
CA VAL A 25 -10.64 12.13 -22.15
C VAL A 25 -10.48 12.76 -20.77
N VAL A 26 -9.63 12.20 -19.90
CA VAL A 26 -9.33 12.79 -18.59
C VAL A 26 -8.52 14.06 -18.75
N ARG A 27 -7.51 14.07 -19.63
CA ARG A 27 -6.69 15.26 -19.90
C ARG A 27 -7.52 16.41 -20.48
N LYS A 28 -8.39 16.13 -21.45
CA LYS A 28 -9.31 17.11 -22.07
C LYS A 28 -10.23 17.77 -21.04
N ASN A 29 -10.71 16.99 -20.07
CA ASN A 29 -11.69 17.42 -19.07
C ASN A 29 -11.07 17.66 -17.68
N TYR A 30 -9.75 17.86 -17.60
CA TYR A 30 -9.06 18.03 -16.33
C TYR A 30 -9.59 19.24 -15.56
N GLY A 31 -10.06 19.02 -14.33
CA GLY A 31 -10.68 20.05 -13.50
C GLY A 31 -12.08 20.50 -13.93
N LYS A 32 -12.72 19.84 -14.92
CA LYS A 32 -14.02 20.22 -15.50
C LYS A 32 -15.04 19.08 -15.41
N TRP A 33 -15.12 18.45 -14.24
CA TRP A 33 -16.04 17.34 -13.97
C TRP A 33 -17.34 17.83 -13.34
N LYS A 34 -18.47 17.40 -13.88
CA LYS A 34 -19.80 17.82 -13.41
C LYS A 34 -20.29 16.97 -12.24
N TYR A 35 -20.23 15.64 -12.38
CA TYR A 35 -20.63 14.69 -11.34
C TYR A 35 -20.03 13.31 -11.59
N HIS A 36 -20.19 12.42 -10.61
CA HIS A 36 -19.91 11.00 -10.76
C HIS A 36 -21.06 10.16 -10.18
N GLU A 37 -21.15 8.93 -10.66
CA GLU A 37 -22.11 7.92 -10.21
C GLU A 37 -21.36 6.61 -9.93
N ILE A 38 -21.98 5.73 -9.15
CA ILE A 38 -21.48 4.38 -8.87
C ILE A 38 -22.56 3.39 -9.32
N PRO A 39 -22.61 3.01 -10.61
CA PRO A 39 -23.71 2.22 -11.15
C PRO A 39 -23.81 0.82 -10.55
N LYS A 40 -22.68 0.23 -10.16
CA LYS A 40 -22.58 -1.09 -9.53
C LYS A 40 -21.24 -1.26 -8.80
N PRO A 41 -21.07 -2.31 -7.97
CA PRO A 41 -19.80 -2.54 -7.28
C PRO A 41 -18.61 -2.60 -8.25
N GLY A 42 -17.54 -1.88 -7.92
CA GLY A 42 -16.33 -1.78 -8.73
C GLY A 42 -16.42 -0.87 -9.97
N VAL A 43 -17.59 -0.29 -10.29
CA VAL A 43 -17.75 0.58 -11.46
C VAL A 43 -18.10 2.00 -11.05
N LEU A 44 -17.39 2.98 -11.60
CA LEU A 44 -17.73 4.40 -11.51
C LEU A 44 -17.98 4.97 -12.91
N LYS A 45 -18.81 6.00 -12.99
CA LYS A 45 -19.00 6.81 -14.20
C LYS A 45 -18.80 8.26 -13.84
N HIS A 46 -17.92 8.95 -14.56
CA HIS A 46 -17.75 10.41 -14.43
C HIS A 46 -18.28 11.10 -15.67
N VAL A 47 -18.97 12.22 -15.47
CA VAL A 47 -19.52 13.05 -16.55
C VAL A 47 -18.91 14.43 -16.46
N ALA A 48 -18.27 14.88 -17.54
CA ALA A 48 -17.67 16.20 -17.64
C ALA A 48 -18.70 17.29 -17.94
N GLU A 49 -18.33 18.55 -17.73
CA GLU A 49 -19.16 19.70 -18.14
C GLU A 49 -19.41 19.75 -19.64
N SER A 50 -18.47 19.22 -20.43
CA SER A 50 -18.57 19.06 -21.89
C SER A 50 -19.61 18.02 -22.33
N GLY A 51 -20.10 17.18 -21.42
CA GLY A 51 -20.91 16.00 -21.73
C GLY A 51 -20.09 14.73 -22.00
N ASP A 52 -18.77 14.82 -22.11
CA ASP A 52 -17.91 13.63 -22.21
C ASP A 52 -18.09 12.74 -20.97
N THR A 53 -18.07 11.42 -21.18
CA THR A 53 -18.16 10.46 -20.08
C THR A 53 -16.94 9.54 -20.06
N ILE A 54 -16.54 9.13 -18.86
CA ILE A 54 -15.52 8.09 -18.69
C ILE A 54 -15.95 7.11 -17.59
N TRP A 55 -15.83 5.83 -17.91
CA TRP A 55 -16.09 4.72 -17.02
C TRP A 55 -14.79 4.30 -16.34
N THR A 56 -14.88 3.92 -15.07
CA THR A 56 -13.77 3.39 -14.30
C THR A 56 -14.14 2.04 -13.75
N VAL A 57 -13.37 1.01 -14.09
CA VAL A 57 -13.48 -0.32 -13.47
C VAL A 57 -12.35 -0.49 -12.48
N ARG A 58 -12.69 -0.73 -11.21
CA ARG A 58 -11.75 -0.92 -10.10
C ARG A 58 -11.67 -2.39 -9.72
N ALA A 59 -10.46 -2.92 -9.64
CA ALA A 59 -10.19 -4.27 -9.18
C ALA A 59 -9.15 -4.31 -8.05
N GLY A 60 -9.28 -5.30 -7.17
CA GLY A 60 -8.34 -5.55 -6.08
C GLY A 60 -7.05 -6.18 -6.58
N THR A 61 -5.92 -5.74 -6.03
CA THR A 61 -4.61 -6.39 -6.22
C THR A 61 -4.00 -6.72 -4.86
N PRO A 62 -3.05 -7.67 -4.78
CA PRO A 62 -2.38 -8.00 -3.53
C PRO A 62 -1.36 -6.95 -3.07
N ARG A 63 -1.16 -5.83 -3.80
CA ARG A 63 -0.08 -4.83 -3.65
C ARG A 63 1.31 -5.37 -3.98
N GLN A 64 1.66 -6.56 -3.49
CA GLN A 64 2.88 -7.28 -3.82
C GLN A 64 2.64 -8.06 -5.11
N ASP A 65 2.89 -7.40 -6.23
CA ASP A 65 2.67 -7.95 -7.56
C ASP A 65 3.98 -8.40 -8.21
N THR A 66 3.91 -9.52 -8.95
CA THR A 66 5.00 -9.92 -9.83
C THR A 66 4.97 -9.07 -11.10
N ILE A 67 6.10 -9.00 -11.81
CA ILE A 67 6.16 -8.33 -13.11
C ILE A 67 5.16 -8.92 -14.11
N ASP A 68 4.89 -10.22 -14.04
CA ASP A 68 3.95 -10.89 -14.93
C ASP A 68 2.51 -10.49 -14.63
N LYS A 69 2.14 -10.31 -13.36
CA LYS A 69 0.82 -9.74 -13.00
C LYS A 69 0.68 -8.31 -13.53
N VAL A 70 1.73 -7.49 -13.43
CA VAL A 70 1.70 -6.13 -13.96
C VAL A 70 1.52 -6.15 -15.49
N ARG A 71 2.20 -7.05 -16.21
CA ARG A 71 2.01 -7.22 -17.66
C ARG A 71 0.60 -7.64 -18.02
N LEU A 72 -0.02 -8.57 -17.27
CA LEU A 72 -1.42 -8.94 -17.47
C LEU A 72 -2.36 -7.74 -17.29
N LEU A 73 -2.11 -6.88 -16.30
CA LEU A 73 -2.88 -5.64 -16.14
C LEU A 73 -2.67 -4.69 -17.34
N CYS A 74 -1.45 -4.60 -17.88
CA CYS A 74 -1.19 -3.84 -19.11
C CYS A 74 -1.96 -4.42 -20.31
N ASP A 75 -1.99 -5.73 -20.49
CA ASP A 75 -2.74 -6.37 -21.59
C ASP A 75 -4.24 -6.05 -21.53
N VAL A 76 -4.83 -6.07 -20.33
CA VAL A 76 -6.22 -5.65 -20.10
C VAL A 76 -6.41 -4.17 -20.44
N ALA A 77 -5.45 -3.31 -20.07
CA ALA A 77 -5.52 -1.89 -20.36
C ALA A 77 -5.44 -1.60 -21.86
N ASP A 78 -4.53 -2.26 -22.58
CA ASP A 78 -4.39 -2.13 -24.03
C ASP A 78 -5.67 -2.55 -24.75
N LYS A 79 -6.34 -3.60 -24.26
CA LYS A 79 -7.56 -4.14 -24.87
C LYS A 79 -8.80 -3.28 -24.61
N TYR A 80 -8.94 -2.68 -23.43
CA TYR A 80 -10.21 -2.11 -23.00
C TYR A 80 -10.16 -0.63 -22.58
N SER A 81 -8.99 -0.08 -22.29
CA SER A 81 -8.81 1.29 -21.78
C SER A 81 -7.67 2.03 -22.47
N ASP A 82 -7.46 1.76 -23.77
CA ASP A 82 -6.53 2.49 -24.65
C ASP A 82 -5.08 2.52 -24.13
N GLY A 83 -4.68 1.50 -23.37
CA GLY A 83 -3.35 1.39 -22.73
C GLY A 83 -3.19 2.21 -21.45
N PHE A 84 -4.27 2.79 -20.92
CA PHE A 84 -4.25 3.58 -19.68
C PHE A 84 -4.84 2.80 -18.50
N LEU A 85 -4.09 2.81 -17.39
CA LEU A 85 -4.55 2.34 -16.09
C LEU A 85 -3.92 3.23 -15.00
N ARG A 86 -4.45 3.16 -13.78
CA ARG A 86 -3.84 3.78 -12.61
C ARG A 86 -4.01 2.93 -11.36
N PHE A 87 -3.25 3.23 -10.32
CA PHE A 87 -3.45 2.65 -9.00
C PHE A 87 -4.07 3.68 -8.06
N THR A 88 -4.96 3.20 -7.18
CA THR A 88 -5.55 4.01 -6.11
C THR A 88 -4.58 4.13 -4.94
N VAL A 89 -4.86 5.09 -4.03
CA VAL A 89 -4.13 5.23 -2.75
C VAL A 89 -4.22 4.00 -1.83
N ARG A 90 -5.06 3.01 -2.16
CA ARG A 90 -5.18 1.74 -1.42
C ARG A 90 -4.73 0.54 -2.25
N ASN A 91 -3.94 0.80 -3.30
CA ASN A 91 -3.32 -0.22 -4.15
C ASN A 91 -4.28 -1.04 -5.01
N ASN A 92 -5.59 -0.75 -5.02
CA ASN A 92 -6.46 -1.26 -6.10
C ASN A 92 -6.01 -0.68 -7.44
N VAL A 93 -6.21 -1.43 -8.52
CA VAL A 93 -6.02 -0.96 -9.90
C VAL A 93 -7.33 -0.40 -10.45
N GLU A 94 -7.23 0.60 -11.32
CA GLU A 94 -8.34 1.23 -12.02
C GLU A 94 -8.04 1.37 -13.52
N PHE A 95 -8.98 0.93 -14.34
CA PHE A 95 -8.98 1.06 -15.79
C PHE A 95 -10.01 2.09 -16.21
N LEU A 96 -9.65 2.99 -17.13
CA LEU A 96 -10.50 4.12 -17.51
C LEU A 96 -10.82 4.10 -18.99
N THR A 97 -12.09 4.01 -19.36
CA THR A 97 -12.51 3.90 -20.77
C THR A 97 -13.68 4.82 -21.08
N PRO A 98 -13.68 5.55 -22.21
CA PRO A 98 -14.84 6.32 -22.65
C PRO A 98 -15.91 5.43 -23.28
N ASN A 99 -15.55 4.21 -23.69
CA ASN A 99 -16.48 3.26 -24.28
C ASN A 99 -17.16 2.42 -23.19
N GLY A 100 -18.44 2.72 -22.90
CA GLY A 100 -19.22 1.98 -21.92
C GLY A 100 -19.40 0.49 -22.25
N GLU A 101 -19.33 0.11 -23.53
CA GLU A 101 -19.46 -1.29 -23.97
C GLU A 101 -18.27 -2.15 -23.52
N ASN A 102 -17.12 -1.53 -23.23
CA ASN A 102 -15.93 -2.23 -22.73
C ASN A 102 -16.05 -2.64 -21.26
N VAL A 103 -17.01 -2.10 -20.50
CA VAL A 103 -17.09 -2.31 -19.04
C VAL A 103 -17.36 -3.77 -18.69
N GLU A 104 -18.38 -4.41 -19.26
CA GLU A 104 -18.72 -5.81 -18.90
C GLU A 104 -17.64 -6.81 -19.34
N PRO A 105 -17.11 -6.75 -20.57
CA PRO A 105 -16.02 -7.64 -20.99
C PRO A 105 -14.75 -7.47 -20.12
N MET A 106 -14.40 -6.23 -19.77
CA MET A 106 -13.24 -5.95 -18.92
C MET A 106 -13.43 -6.54 -17.51
N ILE A 107 -14.63 -6.43 -16.94
CA ILE A 107 -14.94 -7.06 -15.64
C ILE A 107 -14.78 -8.58 -15.73
N ALA A 108 -15.35 -9.21 -16.76
CA ALA A 108 -15.27 -10.67 -16.92
C ALA A 108 -13.82 -11.16 -17.05
N GLU A 109 -12.98 -10.43 -17.81
CA GLU A 109 -11.57 -10.78 -17.97
C GLU A 109 -10.79 -10.62 -16.66
N LEU A 110 -10.96 -9.49 -15.96
CA LEU A 110 -10.32 -9.26 -14.65
C LEU A 110 -10.67 -10.35 -13.63
N GLU A 111 -11.94 -10.73 -13.52
CA GLU A 111 -12.38 -11.82 -12.64
C GLU A 111 -11.76 -13.16 -13.05
N SER A 112 -11.70 -13.46 -14.34
CA SER A 112 -11.09 -14.70 -14.84
C SER A 112 -9.60 -14.80 -14.54
N LEU A 113 -8.92 -13.66 -14.45
CA LEU A 113 -7.51 -13.54 -14.08
C LEU A 113 -7.30 -13.50 -12.54
N GLY A 114 -8.38 -13.55 -11.75
CA GLY A 114 -8.33 -13.53 -10.29
C GLY A 114 -8.19 -12.14 -9.68
N PHE A 115 -8.53 -11.07 -10.42
CA PHE A 115 -8.62 -9.70 -9.91
C PHE A 115 -10.08 -9.34 -9.61
N PRO A 116 -10.51 -9.42 -8.34
CA PRO A 116 -11.91 -9.16 -8.00
C PRO A 116 -12.26 -7.69 -8.27
N VAL A 117 -13.32 -7.45 -9.03
CA VAL A 117 -13.89 -6.13 -9.29
C VAL A 117 -14.79 -5.72 -8.12
N GLY A 118 -14.51 -4.56 -7.53
CA GLY A 118 -15.16 -4.12 -6.30
C GLY A 118 -14.51 -2.89 -5.64
N GLY A 119 -14.72 -2.72 -4.34
CA GLY A 119 -14.05 -1.68 -3.54
C GLY A 119 -14.51 -0.25 -3.82
N THR A 120 -15.74 -0.06 -4.32
CA THR A 120 -16.42 1.23 -4.52
C THR A 120 -17.65 1.35 -3.61
N GLY A 121 -18.20 2.56 -3.42
CA GLY A 121 -19.40 2.75 -2.59
C GLY A 121 -19.25 2.34 -1.12
N MET A 122 -20.33 1.87 -0.49
CA MET A 122 -20.38 1.49 0.92
C MET A 122 -19.89 0.04 1.10
N CYS A 123 -18.57 -0.13 1.09
CA CYS A 123 -17.88 -1.41 1.06
C CYS A 123 -16.71 -1.46 2.05
N VAL A 124 -16.07 -2.62 2.16
CA VAL A 124 -14.69 -2.75 2.64
C VAL A 124 -13.76 -2.73 1.42
N SER A 125 -12.90 -1.72 1.30
CA SER A 125 -11.90 -1.66 0.22
C SER A 125 -10.58 -2.31 0.66
N ALA A 126 -9.63 -2.50 -0.26
CA ALA A 126 -8.33 -3.12 0.01
C ALA A 126 -7.64 -2.62 1.31
N VAL A 127 -7.05 -3.56 2.05
CA VAL A 127 -6.34 -3.29 3.30
C VAL A 127 -4.99 -2.65 3.02
N SER A 128 -4.75 -1.48 3.62
CA SER A 128 -3.44 -0.83 3.59
C SER A 128 -2.50 -1.62 4.51
N HIS A 129 -1.35 -2.00 3.99
CA HIS A 129 -0.43 -2.86 4.74
C HIS A 129 1.04 -2.64 4.37
N THR A 130 1.90 -3.35 5.09
CA THR A 130 3.33 -3.09 5.18
C THR A 130 4.15 -4.25 4.60
N GLN A 131 5.44 -4.31 4.94
CA GLN A 131 6.34 -5.34 4.44
C GLN A 131 6.22 -6.67 5.19
N GLY A 132 6.02 -6.66 6.51
CA GLY A 132 6.00 -7.89 7.31
C GLY A 132 7.30 -8.69 7.19
N TRP A 133 7.18 -10.01 7.25
CA TRP A 133 8.32 -10.94 7.16
C TRP A 133 8.95 -10.99 5.77
N LEU A 134 8.29 -10.43 4.75
CA LEU A 134 8.80 -10.44 3.38
C LEU A 134 10.07 -9.58 3.23
N HIS A 135 10.18 -8.48 3.97
CA HIS A 135 11.27 -7.52 3.75
C HIS A 135 11.69 -6.68 4.96
N CYS A 136 10.87 -6.57 6.02
CA CYS A 136 11.25 -5.78 7.18
C CYS A 136 12.14 -6.59 8.13
N ASP A 137 13.08 -5.93 8.79
CA ASP A 137 14.00 -6.50 9.79
C ASP A 137 13.47 -6.42 11.23
N ILE A 138 12.44 -5.60 11.48
CA ILE A 138 11.76 -5.42 12.78
C ILE A 138 10.26 -5.80 12.82
N PRO A 139 9.74 -6.79 12.06
CA PRO A 139 8.34 -7.17 12.11
C PRO A 139 8.03 -7.99 13.38
N ALA A 140 6.89 -7.73 14.00
CA ALA A 140 6.28 -8.58 15.02
C ALA A 140 5.33 -9.64 14.42
N THR A 141 4.91 -9.46 13.16
CA THR A 141 4.06 -10.38 12.39
C THR A 141 4.32 -10.24 10.89
N ASP A 142 3.79 -11.17 10.09
CA ASP A 142 3.67 -10.96 8.65
C ASP A 142 2.62 -9.89 8.29
N ALA A 143 2.75 -9.29 7.10
CA ALA A 143 1.78 -8.36 6.56
C ALA A 143 0.91 -9.00 5.47
N SER A 144 1.52 -9.60 4.44
CA SER A 144 0.79 -10.11 3.27
C SER A 144 -0.13 -11.28 3.60
N GLY A 145 0.33 -12.24 4.41
CA GLY A 145 -0.48 -13.37 4.88
C GLY A 145 -1.65 -12.94 5.77
N VAL A 146 -1.42 -11.95 6.65
CA VAL A 146 -2.49 -11.37 7.49
C VAL A 146 -3.54 -10.69 6.61
N VAL A 147 -3.13 -9.86 5.65
CA VAL A 147 -4.06 -9.21 4.72
C VAL A 147 -4.84 -10.21 3.89
N LYS A 148 -4.19 -11.27 3.40
CA LYS A 148 -4.88 -12.32 2.66
C LYS A 148 -5.99 -12.95 3.51
N SER A 149 -5.69 -13.34 4.75
CA SER A 149 -6.68 -13.90 5.67
C SER A 149 -7.82 -12.91 5.99
N MET A 150 -7.49 -11.63 6.22
CA MET A 150 -8.49 -10.59 6.46
C MET A 150 -9.41 -10.40 5.24
N MET A 151 -8.83 -10.24 4.06
CA MET A 151 -9.59 -10.01 2.82
C MET A 151 -10.42 -11.22 2.41
N ASP A 152 -9.98 -12.45 2.70
CA ASP A 152 -10.80 -13.65 2.48
C ASP A 152 -12.04 -13.66 3.37
N THR A 153 -11.94 -13.10 4.59
CA THR A 153 -13.07 -13.01 5.53
C THR A 153 -14.08 -11.93 5.09
N VAL A 154 -13.59 -10.81 4.55
CA VAL A 154 -14.43 -9.65 4.14
C VAL A 154 -14.58 -9.52 2.63
N TYR A 155 -14.42 -10.63 1.91
CA TYR A 155 -14.41 -10.66 0.45
C TYR A 155 -15.75 -10.18 -0.13
N ASN A 156 -16.86 -10.60 0.49
CA ASN A 156 -18.20 -10.20 0.06
C ASN A 156 -18.41 -8.69 0.21
N GLU A 157 -17.95 -8.11 1.32
CA GLU A 157 -18.03 -6.66 1.56
C GLU A 157 -17.14 -5.86 0.61
N PHE A 158 -16.11 -6.48 0.02
CA PHE A 158 -15.33 -5.86 -1.06
C PHE A 158 -16.08 -5.90 -2.40
N LYS A 159 -16.77 -7.01 -2.68
CA LYS A 159 -17.50 -7.27 -3.93
C LYS A 159 -18.87 -6.58 -4.01
N ASP A 160 -19.40 -6.09 -2.89
CA ASP A 160 -20.73 -5.48 -2.79
C ASP A 160 -20.67 -4.06 -2.17
N MET A 161 -21.82 -3.42 -2.00
CA MET A 161 -22.00 -2.06 -1.48
C MET A 161 -23.11 -1.96 -0.41
N GLN A 162 -23.32 -3.02 0.39
CA GLN A 162 -24.38 -3.11 1.40
C GLN A 162 -23.96 -2.67 2.81
N MET A 163 -22.71 -2.22 3.00
CA MET A 163 -22.30 -1.72 4.32
C MET A 163 -23.06 -0.42 4.65
N PRO A 164 -23.27 -0.08 5.93
CA PRO A 164 -23.87 1.21 6.30
C PRO A 164 -23.05 2.42 5.83
N ASN A 165 -21.73 2.27 5.75
CA ASN A 165 -20.81 3.24 5.18
C ASN A 165 -19.53 2.52 4.73
N LYS A 166 -18.66 3.22 4.00
CA LYS A 166 -17.34 2.72 3.62
C LYS A 166 -16.47 2.51 4.86
N VAL A 167 -15.84 1.34 4.93
CA VAL A 167 -14.91 0.98 6.00
C VAL A 167 -13.51 0.80 5.43
N ARG A 168 -12.51 1.38 6.09
CA ARG A 168 -11.09 1.24 5.80
C ARG A 168 -10.46 0.36 6.87
N LEU A 169 -9.74 -0.65 6.41
CA LEU A 169 -8.93 -1.52 7.25
C LEU A 169 -7.44 -1.23 7.02
N SER A 170 -6.63 -1.17 8.07
CA SER A 170 -5.17 -1.19 7.91
C SER A 170 -4.54 -2.26 8.80
N THR A 171 -3.36 -2.74 8.40
CA THR A 171 -2.54 -3.58 9.27
C THR A 171 -1.07 -3.21 9.19
N SER A 172 -0.44 -3.19 10.35
CA SER A 172 0.96 -2.83 10.53
C SER A 172 1.69 -3.93 11.28
N CYS A 173 2.80 -4.40 10.68
CA CYS A 173 3.57 -5.51 11.22
C CYS A 173 4.29 -5.19 12.53
N CYS A 174 4.41 -3.91 12.90
CA CYS A 174 4.95 -3.45 14.18
C CYS A 174 4.36 -2.08 14.55
N SER A 175 4.70 -1.58 15.74
CA SER A 175 4.18 -0.32 16.29
C SER A 175 4.67 0.95 15.61
N ILE A 176 5.59 0.88 14.63
CA ILE A 176 5.94 2.01 13.76
C ILE A 176 4.74 2.44 12.91
N ASN A 177 3.78 1.52 12.68
CA ASN A 177 2.52 1.81 12.02
C ASN A 177 2.65 2.38 10.60
N CYS A 178 3.54 1.82 9.77
CA CYS A 178 3.69 2.24 8.37
C CYS A 178 2.42 2.00 7.52
N GLY A 179 1.44 1.22 8.00
CA GLY A 179 0.17 0.97 7.32
C GLY A 179 -0.83 2.12 7.41
N GLY A 180 -0.59 3.09 8.30
CA GLY A 180 -1.41 4.28 8.48
C GLY A 180 -2.69 4.05 9.30
N GLN A 181 -3.41 5.15 9.53
CA GLN A 181 -4.69 5.15 10.24
C GLN A 181 -5.84 4.68 9.33
N ALA A 182 -6.81 4.01 9.94
CA ALA A 182 -8.02 3.50 9.28
C ALA A 182 -9.15 3.38 10.32
N ASP A 183 -10.37 3.11 9.87
CA ASP A 183 -11.52 2.91 10.78
C ASP A 183 -11.28 1.72 11.72
N ILE A 184 -10.64 0.66 11.22
CA ILE A 184 -10.13 -0.46 12.01
C ILE A 184 -8.66 -0.67 11.64
N ALA A 185 -7.77 -0.53 12.62
CA ALA A 185 -6.33 -0.71 12.46
C ALA A 185 -5.82 -1.86 13.31
N VAL A 186 -5.18 -2.85 12.67
CA VAL A 186 -4.51 -3.98 13.35
C VAL A 186 -3.03 -3.67 13.43
N VAL A 187 -2.58 -3.17 14.58
CA VAL A 187 -1.16 -2.82 14.82
C VAL A 187 -0.56 -3.84 15.78
N VAL A 188 0.38 -4.63 15.30
CA VAL A 188 1.03 -5.64 16.13
C VAL A 188 2.14 -5.01 16.95
N LYS A 189 2.22 -5.42 18.21
CA LYS A 189 3.21 -4.99 19.17
C LYS A 189 4.01 -6.21 19.60
N HIS A 190 5.28 -6.00 19.95
CA HIS A 190 5.98 -7.02 20.72
C HIS A 190 5.31 -7.18 22.10
N THR A 191 5.76 -8.14 22.90
CA THR A 191 5.22 -8.36 24.26
C THR A 191 6.33 -8.66 25.27
N ARG A 192 7.59 -8.50 24.85
CA ARG A 192 8.76 -8.80 25.66
C ARG A 192 9.82 -7.72 25.44
N PRO A 193 10.52 -7.30 26.50
CA PRO A 193 11.69 -6.43 26.38
C PRO A 193 12.75 -7.00 25.43
N PRO A 194 13.58 -6.15 24.80
CA PRO A 194 14.60 -6.60 23.88
C PRO A 194 15.70 -7.37 24.61
N ARG A 195 16.20 -8.43 23.97
CA ARG A 195 17.40 -9.14 24.45
C ARG A 195 18.63 -8.40 23.99
N ILE A 196 19.56 -8.15 24.91
CA ILE A 196 20.76 -7.36 24.63
C ILE A 196 21.91 -8.28 24.27
N ASN A 197 22.48 -8.09 23.08
CA ASN A 197 23.76 -8.67 22.73
C ASN A 197 24.88 -7.71 23.11
N HIS A 198 25.39 -7.83 24.33
CA HIS A 198 26.38 -6.92 24.90
C HIS A 198 27.69 -6.88 24.11
N GLU A 199 28.07 -7.97 23.45
CA GLU A 199 29.32 -8.06 22.67
C GLU A 199 29.28 -7.21 21.39
N HIS A 200 28.14 -7.21 20.71
CA HIS A 200 27.95 -6.50 19.44
C HIS A 200 27.48 -5.05 19.62
N LEU A 201 26.74 -4.76 20.69
CA LEU A 201 26.11 -3.46 20.91
C LEU A 201 27.10 -2.29 20.79
N VAL A 202 28.28 -2.41 21.38
CA VAL A 202 29.31 -1.34 21.38
C VAL A 202 29.98 -1.18 20.01
N LYS A 203 30.03 -2.25 19.21
CA LYS A 203 30.67 -2.26 17.90
C LYS A 203 29.75 -1.64 16.83
N THR A 204 28.42 -1.76 17.01
CA THR A 204 27.43 -1.40 15.99
C THR A 204 26.61 -0.17 16.36
N CYS A 205 26.31 0.06 17.65
CA CYS A 205 25.35 1.07 18.06
C CYS A 205 26.03 2.30 18.68
N GLU A 206 25.54 3.48 18.32
CA GLU A 206 25.80 4.71 19.07
C GLU A 206 24.96 4.73 20.35
N LEU A 207 25.54 4.31 21.47
CA LEU A 207 24.81 4.07 22.74
C LEU A 207 23.92 5.24 23.20
N PRO A 208 24.36 6.52 23.16
CA PRO A 208 23.49 7.64 23.55
C PRO A 208 22.24 7.77 22.67
N LYS A 209 22.34 7.48 21.37
CA LYS A 209 21.19 7.48 20.45
C LYS A 209 20.20 6.36 20.79
N ALA A 210 20.70 5.18 21.17
CA ALA A 210 19.85 4.07 21.60
C ALA A 210 19.09 4.41 22.90
N VAL A 211 19.75 5.06 23.87
CA VAL A 211 19.09 5.55 25.10
C VAL A 211 18.01 6.57 24.77
N ALA A 212 18.33 7.59 23.95
CA ALA A 212 17.42 8.68 23.61
C ALA A 212 16.17 8.24 22.81
N ARG A 213 16.22 7.08 22.14
CA ARG A 213 15.07 6.52 21.42
C ARG A 213 13.98 5.96 22.33
N CYS A 214 14.25 5.70 23.61
CA CYS A 214 13.28 5.09 24.51
C CYS A 214 12.26 6.13 25.01
N PRO A 215 10.97 6.03 24.65
CA PRO A 215 9.96 7.03 25.04
C PRO A 215 9.63 7.03 26.53
N VAL A 216 9.99 5.97 27.25
CA VAL A 216 9.66 5.75 28.67
C VAL A 216 10.91 5.65 29.56
N ALA A 217 12.08 6.04 29.03
CA ALA A 217 13.36 6.03 29.74
C ALA A 217 13.70 4.68 30.42
N ALA A 218 13.34 3.57 29.78
CA ALA A 218 13.66 2.21 30.23
C ALA A 218 15.11 1.81 29.90
N ILE A 219 15.71 2.37 28.84
CA ILE A 219 17.08 2.06 28.41
C ILE A 219 18.06 2.97 29.17
N ARG A 220 19.06 2.38 29.85
CA ARG A 220 20.06 3.12 30.63
C ARG A 220 21.50 2.64 30.32
N PRO A 221 22.51 3.54 30.37
CA PRO A 221 23.91 3.13 30.34
C PRO A 221 24.26 2.19 31.49
N THR A 222 25.11 1.21 31.23
CA THR A 222 25.67 0.30 32.24
C THR A 222 27.08 -0.17 31.83
N VAL A 223 27.71 -0.98 32.67
CA VAL A 223 28.97 -1.67 32.38
C VAL A 223 28.77 -3.18 32.58
N VAL A 224 29.14 -3.96 31.57
CA VAL A 224 29.10 -5.44 31.61
C VAL A 224 30.49 -5.93 31.24
N ASP A 225 31.09 -6.77 32.09
CA ASP A 225 32.45 -7.31 31.93
C ASP A 225 33.52 -6.23 31.66
N GLY A 226 33.41 -5.09 32.36
CA GLY A 226 34.32 -3.95 32.22
C GLY A 226 34.14 -3.14 30.92
N LYS A 227 33.16 -3.46 30.07
CA LYS A 227 32.86 -2.76 28.83
C LYS A 227 31.56 -1.96 28.96
N LYS A 228 31.53 -0.77 28.33
CA LYS A 228 30.32 0.06 28.26
C LYS A 228 29.19 -0.73 27.58
N SER A 229 27.98 -0.66 28.10
CA SER A 229 26.82 -1.32 27.52
C SER A 229 25.52 -0.59 27.89
N LEU A 230 24.38 -1.20 27.59
CA LEU A 230 23.07 -0.74 28.01
C LEU A 230 22.34 -1.82 28.81
N MET A 231 21.42 -1.40 29.68
CA MET A 231 20.43 -2.25 30.34
C MET A 231 19.02 -1.75 30.04
N VAL A 232 18.03 -2.62 30.21
CA VAL A 232 16.61 -2.29 30.08
C VAL A 232 15.92 -2.52 31.43
N ASP A 233 15.27 -1.48 31.93
CA ASP A 233 14.35 -1.54 33.06
C ASP A 233 13.02 -2.15 32.58
N GLU A 234 12.86 -3.47 32.77
CA GLU A 234 11.69 -4.21 32.27
C GLU A 234 10.37 -3.69 32.85
N ALA A 235 10.38 -3.16 34.08
CA ALA A 235 9.19 -2.59 34.72
C ALA A 235 8.69 -1.31 34.03
N LYS A 236 9.58 -0.59 33.33
CA LYS A 236 9.22 0.59 32.53
C LYS A 236 8.98 0.27 31.06
N CYS A 237 9.50 -0.85 30.57
CA CYS A 237 9.48 -1.18 29.17
C CYS A 237 8.04 -1.35 28.67
N ILE A 238 7.65 -0.52 27.70
CA ILE A 238 6.33 -0.61 27.06
C ILE A 238 6.38 -1.47 25.80
N CYS A 239 7.24 -2.50 25.77
CA CYS A 239 7.23 -3.46 24.68
C CYS A 239 5.91 -4.23 24.64
#